data_AF-M0CHD3-F1
#
_entry.id   AF-M0CHD3-F1
#
_cell.length_a   1.000
_cell.length_b   1.000
_cell.length_c   1.000
_cell.angle_alpha   90.00
_cell.angle_beta   90.00
_cell.angle_gamma   90.00
#
_symmetry.space_group_name_H-M   'P 1'
#
loop_
_entity.id
_entity.type
_entity.pdbx_description
1 polymer ?
#
loop_
_entity_poly.entity_id
_entity_poly.type
_entity_poly.pdbx_seq_one_letter_code
_entity_poly.pdbx_strand_id
1 'polypeptide(L)'
;MGTVTCVACGTERPRDEAREYDKHGDRWDREDKTFEYLCKSCHRELCHHPRTELEALLVELDADTQSQEAFLARYLAAVEERYGTLEEHER
;
A
#
# COMPACT_ATOMS: atom_id res chain seq x y z
N MET A 1 8.88 -3.67 29.22
CA MET A 1 8.90 -2.98 27.91
C MET A 1 9.37 -4.02 26.90
N GLY A 2 8.50 -4.48 26.00
CA GLY A 2 8.87 -5.47 24.98
C GLY A 2 9.54 -4.81 23.79
N THR A 3 10.37 -5.55 23.06
CA THR A 3 10.87 -5.14 21.73
C THR A 3 10.00 -5.76 20.64
N VAL A 4 9.93 -5.08 19.51
CA VAL A 4 9.28 -5.58 18.28
C VAL A 4 10.18 -5.31 17.09
N THR A 5 10.11 -6.17 16.09
CA THR A 5 10.88 -6.04 14.85
C THR A 5 10.09 -5.24 13.83
N CYS A 6 10.70 -4.20 13.27
CA CYS A 6 10.13 -3.48 12.13
C CYS A 6 10.04 -4.42 10.92
N VAL A 7 8.84 -4.67 10.39
CA VAL A 7 8.66 -5.56 9.22
C VAL A 7 9.30 -5.00 7.94
N ALA A 8 9.46 -3.68 7.85
CA ALA A 8 10.06 -3.04 6.68
C ALA A 8 11.60 -3.06 6.67
N CYS A 9 12.25 -2.78 7.81
CA CYS A 9 13.71 -2.65 7.87
C CYS A 9 14.41 -3.67 8.78
N GLY A 10 13.68 -4.59 9.41
CA GLY A 10 14.22 -5.61 10.31
C GLY A 10 14.80 -5.11 11.63
N THR A 11 14.80 -3.79 11.87
CA THR A 11 15.37 -3.23 13.12
C THR A 11 14.44 -3.46 14.30
N GLU A 12 14.99 -3.94 15.42
CA GLU A 12 14.27 -4.01 16.69
C GLU A 12 14.03 -2.61 17.29
N ARG A 13 12.82 -2.38 17.79
CA ARG A 13 12.43 -1.13 18.45
C ARG A 13 11.67 -1.43 19.74
N PRO A 14 11.78 -0.55 20.76
CA PRO A 14 10.86 -0.55 21.88
C PRO A 14 9.40 -0.51 21.39
N ARG A 15 8.53 -1.28 22.02
CA ARG A 15 7.12 -1.41 21.61
C ARG A 15 6.36 -0.08 21.58
N ASP A 16 6.72 0.85 22.45
CA ASP A 16 6.19 2.22 22.56
C ASP A 16 6.76 3.18 21.49
N GLU A 17 7.89 2.83 20.88
CA GLU A 17 8.48 3.55 19.76
C GLU A 17 8.04 3.04 18.38
N ALA A 18 7.34 1.90 18.33
CA ALA A 18 6.81 1.33 17.10
C ALA A 18 5.40 1.86 16.75
N ARG A 19 4.98 1.62 15.51
CA ARG A 19 3.63 1.84 15.00
C ARG A 19 3.03 0.50 14.63
N GLU A 20 1.80 0.26 15.04
CA GLU A 20 1.03 -0.89 14.59
C GLU A 20 0.69 -0.72 13.11
N TYR A 21 0.88 -1.80 12.36
CA TYR A 21 0.60 -1.90 10.95
C TYR A 21 -0.36 -3.07 10.73
N ASP A 22 -1.54 -2.79 10.19
CA ASP A 22 -2.43 -3.84 9.69
C ASP A 22 -2.15 -4.04 8.21
N LYS A 23 -1.60 -5.20 7.85
CA LYS A 23 -1.28 -5.56 6.47
C LYS A 23 -2.51 -5.62 5.54
N HIS A 24 -3.71 -5.71 6.11
CA HIS A 24 -4.97 -5.74 5.35
C HIS A 24 -5.61 -4.37 5.20
N GLY A 25 -5.07 -3.32 5.84
CA GLY A 25 -5.60 -1.96 5.76
C GLY A 25 -6.93 -1.73 6.51
N ASP A 26 -7.59 -2.78 7.00
CA ASP A 26 -8.79 -2.68 7.84
C ASP A 26 -8.40 -2.76 9.32
N ARG A 27 -8.28 -1.59 9.96
CA ARG A 27 -7.99 -1.48 11.40
C ARG A 27 -9.22 -1.69 12.28
N TRP A 28 -10.44 -1.51 11.79
CA TRP A 28 -11.62 -1.30 12.64
C TRP A 28 -12.64 -2.44 12.58
N ASP A 29 -12.80 -3.10 11.44
CA ASP A 29 -13.96 -3.96 11.19
C ASP A 29 -13.69 -5.47 11.35
N ARG A 30 -12.45 -5.94 11.16
CA ARG A 30 -12.08 -7.35 11.41
C ARG A 30 -11.87 -7.73 12.90
N GLU A 31 -12.36 -8.90 13.31
CA GLU A 31 -12.25 -9.41 14.70
C GLU A 31 -10.87 -10.04 15.01
N ASP A 32 -10.35 -10.90 14.14
CA ASP A 32 -9.07 -11.61 14.35
C ASP A 32 -7.84 -10.83 13.82
N LYS A 33 -7.66 -9.59 14.29
CA LYS A 33 -6.54 -8.74 13.85
C LYS A 33 -5.23 -9.10 14.55
N THR A 34 -4.20 -9.36 13.74
CA THR A 34 -2.81 -9.39 14.18
C THR A 34 -2.06 -8.20 13.61
N PHE A 35 -1.54 -7.32 14.47
CA PHE A 35 -0.73 -6.19 14.04
C PHE A 35 0.73 -6.59 13.86
N GLU A 36 1.31 -6.12 12.76
CA GLU A 36 2.74 -6.04 12.56
C GLU A 36 3.26 -4.68 13.05
N TYR A 37 4.58 -4.49 13.05
CA TYR A 37 5.19 -3.30 13.60
C TYR A 37 6.10 -2.60 12.61
N LEU A 38 6.04 -1.27 12.61
CA LEU A 38 6.93 -0.40 11.85
C LEU A 38 7.64 0.58 12.78
N CYS A 39 8.90 0.87 12.52
CA CYS A 39 9.56 2.00 13.16
C CYS A 39 8.99 3.33 12.62
N LYS A 40 9.15 4.42 13.37
CA LYS A 40 8.59 5.74 13.01
C LYS A 40 9.05 6.26 11.64
N SER A 41 10.28 5.96 11.22
CA SER A 41 10.78 6.37 9.90
C SER A 41 10.10 5.58 8.79
N CYS A 42 10.11 4.24 8.86
CA CYS A 42 9.46 3.40 7.84
C CYS A 42 7.95 3.66 7.75
N HIS A 43 7.27 3.89 8.89
CA HIS A 43 5.85 4.27 8.86
C HIS A 43 5.63 5.60 8.13
N ARG A 44 6.52 6.58 8.28
CA ARG A 44 6.39 7.90 7.62
C ARG A 44 6.57 7.82 6.12
N GLU A 45 7.36 6.86 5.65
CA GLU A 45 7.64 6.65 4.22
C GLU A 45 6.55 5.84 3.51
N LEU A 46 5.54 5.33 4.24
CA LEU A 46 4.44 4.61 3.63
C LEU A 46 3.57 5.53 2.76
N CYS A 47 3.17 5.01 1.62
CA CYS A 47 2.07 5.59 0.84
C CYS A 47 0.74 5.26 1.53
N HIS A 48 0.05 6.29 2.01
CA HIS A 48 -1.25 6.17 2.68
C HIS A 48 -2.44 6.32 1.72
N HIS A 49 -2.19 6.43 0.41
CA HIS A 49 -3.27 6.44 -0.56
C HIS A 49 -4.00 5.09 -0.56
N PRO A 50 -5.34 5.10 -0.64
CA PRO A 50 -6.12 3.87 -0.72
C PRO A 50 -5.67 3.06 -1.94
N ARG A 51 -5.47 1.76 -1.75
CA ARG A 51 -5.08 0.80 -2.81
C ARG A 51 -6.19 -0.20 -3.13
N THR A 52 -7.42 0.14 -2.79
CA THR A 52 -8.60 -0.67 -3.08
C THR A 52 -8.60 -1.01 -4.57
N GLU A 53 -8.78 -2.30 -4.88
CA GLU A 53 -8.81 -2.86 -6.25
C GLU A 53 -7.54 -2.72 -7.09
N LEU A 54 -6.51 -2.02 -6.60
CA LEU A 54 -5.29 -1.75 -7.38
C LEU A 54 -4.58 -3.04 -7.80
N GLU A 55 -4.36 -3.98 -6.88
CA GLU A 55 -3.66 -5.24 -7.20
C GLU A 55 -4.43 -6.08 -8.23
N ALA A 56 -5.75 -6.20 -8.06
CA ALA A 56 -6.60 -6.92 -8.99
C ALA A 56 -6.55 -6.31 -10.39
N LEU A 57 -6.59 -4.96 -10.48
CA LEU A 57 -6.43 -4.23 -11.74
C LEU A 57 -5.06 -4.48 -12.37
N LEU A 58 -3.97 -4.42 -11.60
CA LEU A 58 -2.63 -4.64 -12.13
C LEU A 58 -2.47 -6.07 -12.66
N VAL A 59 -2.98 -7.08 -11.96
CA VAL A 59 -2.96 -8.48 -12.40
C VAL A 59 -3.79 -8.69 -13.67
N GLU A 60 -4.98 -8.10 -13.74
CA GLU A 60 -5.85 -8.13 -14.92
C GLU A 60 -5.15 -7.54 -16.15
N LEU A 61 -4.44 -6.43 -15.97
CA LEU A 61 -3.72 -5.76 -17.06
C LEU A 61 -2.45 -6.52 -17.45
N ASP A 62 -1.71 -7.08 -16.50
CA ASP A 62 -0.43 -7.73 -16.80
C ASP A 62 -0.59 -9.04 -17.58
N ALA A 63 -1.75 -9.72 -17.44
CA ALA A 63 -2.01 -11.06 -17.97
C ALA A 63 -1.71 -11.26 -19.48
N ASP A 64 -1.69 -10.19 -20.29
CA ASP A 64 -1.47 -10.24 -21.74
C ASP A 64 -0.44 -9.22 -22.26
N THR A 65 0.34 -8.58 -21.39
CA THR A 65 1.20 -7.46 -21.80
C THR A 65 2.64 -7.88 -22.10
N GLN A 66 3.16 -7.47 -23.27
CA GLN A 66 4.51 -7.81 -23.73
C GLN A 66 5.59 -6.75 -23.41
N SER A 67 5.20 -5.53 -23.00
CA SER A 67 6.14 -4.47 -22.61
C SER A 67 5.59 -3.56 -21.51
N GLN A 68 6.51 -2.89 -20.80
CA GLN A 68 6.17 -1.93 -19.75
C GLN A 68 5.38 -0.74 -20.30
N GLU A 69 5.71 -0.23 -21.49
CA GLU A 69 5.00 0.90 -22.10
C GLU A 69 3.54 0.54 -22.42
N ALA A 70 3.31 -0.66 -22.97
CA ALA A 70 1.96 -1.14 -23.25
C ALA A 70 1.16 -1.33 -21.96
N PHE A 71 1.80 -1.77 -20.88
CA PHE A 71 1.18 -1.94 -19.58
C PHE A 71 0.73 -0.60 -19.00
N LEU A 72 1.63 0.37 -18.98
CA LEU A 72 1.35 1.71 -18.45
C LEU A 72 0.27 2.42 -19.25
N ALA A 73 0.27 2.32 -20.58
CA ALA A 73 -0.77 2.89 -21.42
C ALA A 73 -2.16 2.31 -21.10
N ARG A 74 -2.26 0.98 -20.94
CA ARG A 74 -3.52 0.32 -20.55
C ARG A 74 -3.95 0.69 -19.14
N TYR A 75 -3.02 0.77 -18.20
CA TYR A 75 -3.31 1.18 -16.83
C TYR A 75 -3.87 2.59 -16.77
N LEU A 76 -3.24 3.55 -17.44
CA LEU A 76 -3.72 4.93 -17.49
C LEU A 76 -5.11 5.01 -18.12
N ALA A 77 -5.35 4.31 -19.23
CA ALA A 77 -6.67 4.25 -19.86
C ALA A 77 -7.74 3.64 -18.94
N ALA A 78 -7.43 2.54 -18.25
CA ALA A 78 -8.36 1.89 -17.32
C ALA A 78 -8.67 2.74 -16.08
N VAL A 79 -7.67 3.46 -15.56
CA VAL A 79 -7.87 4.40 -14.45
C VAL A 79 -8.71 5.60 -14.90
N GLU A 80 -8.43 6.16 -16.07
CA GLU A 80 -9.19 7.28 -16.64
C GLU A 80 -10.64 6.88 -16.94
N GLU A 81 -10.88 5.68 -17.46
CA GLU A 81 -12.23 5.15 -17.69
C GLU A 81 -13.02 4.98 -16.37
N ARG A 82 -12.36 4.50 -15.32
CA ARG A 82 -13.02 4.21 -14.02
C ARG A 82 -13.22 5.44 -13.15
N TYR A 83 -12.27 6.36 -13.16
CA TYR A 83 -12.20 7.48 -12.20
C TYR A 83 -12.24 8.87 -12.86
N GLY A 84 -12.23 8.93 -14.19
CA GLY A 84 -12.12 10.17 -14.95
C GLY A 84 -10.67 10.65 -15.09
N THR A 85 -10.47 11.74 -15.84
CA THR A 85 -9.17 12.39 -15.97
C THR A 85 -8.68 12.81 -14.59
N LEU A 86 -7.47 12.38 -14.22
CA LEU A 86 -6.82 12.86 -13.02
C LEU A 86 -6.54 14.35 -13.19
N GLU A 87 -7.32 15.21 -12.54
CA GLU A 87 -6.96 16.62 -12.41
C GLU A 87 -5.69 16.70 -11.57
N GLU A 88 -4.63 17.35 -12.10
CA GLU A 88 -3.45 17.69 -11.33
C GLU A 88 -3.88 18.65 -10.21
N HIS A 89 -4.19 18.10 -9.04
CA HIS A 89 -4.35 18.91 -7.84
C HIS A 89 -2.95 19.41 -7.45
N GLU A 90 -2.61 20.62 -7.90
CA GLU A 90 -1.44 21.36 -7.45
C GLU A 90 -1.42 21.33 -5.92
N ARG A 91 -0.33 20.79 -5.36
CA ARG A 91 -0.07 20.79 -3.91
C ARG A 91 0.45 22.13 -3.44
#